data_AF-A0A9Y1D458-F1
#
_entry.id   AF-A0A9Y1D458-F1
#
_cell.length_a   1.000
_cell.length_b   1.000
_cell.length_c   1.000
_cell.angle_alpha   90.00
_cell.angle_beta   90.00
_cell.angle_gamma   90.00
#
_symmetry.space_group_name_H-M   'P 1'
#
loop_
_entity.id
_entity.type
_entity.pdbx_description
1 polymer ?
#
loop_
_entity_poly.entity_id
_entity_poly.type
_entity_poly.pdbx_seq_one_letter_code
_entity_poly.pdbx_strand_id
1 'polypeptide(L)'
;MAKAAALMAADIGFKELELTRLEIIVLLHNAASHRVASTIGAKMECNARNRLYFNGAAEDATVYSLVPKDIQALPDLQQIRREVVANQSYMDSPSTARS
;
A
#
# COMPACT_ATOMS: atom_id res chain seq x y z
N MET A 1 8.88 3.24 -6.23
CA MET A 1 8.47 1.81 -6.25
C MET A 1 7.59 1.45 -5.05
N ALA A 2 8.07 1.47 -3.80
CA ALA A 2 7.27 1.04 -2.63
C ALA A 2 5.92 1.77 -2.46
N LYS A 3 5.88 3.10 -2.63
CA LYS A 3 4.64 3.89 -2.57
C LYS A 3 3.57 3.39 -3.56
N ALA A 4 3.96 3.22 -4.83
CA ALA A 4 3.03 2.83 -5.88
C ALA A 4 2.47 1.42 -5.64
N ALA A 5 3.32 0.47 -5.24
CA ALA A 5 2.90 -0.88 -4.88
C ALA A 5 1.94 -0.87 -3.68
N ALA A 6 2.22 -0.08 -2.64
CA ALA A 6 1.34 0.03 -1.48
C ALA A 6 -0.02 0.66 -1.83
N LEU A 7 -0.05 1.67 -2.71
CA LEU A 7 -1.30 2.25 -3.21
C LEU A 7 -2.12 1.25 -4.03
N MET A 8 -1.49 0.45 -4.90
CA MET A 8 -2.19 -0.60 -5.65
C MET A 8 -2.75 -1.68 -4.73
N ALA A 9 -1.95 -2.15 -3.76
CA ALA A 9 -2.40 -3.15 -2.80
C ALA A 9 -3.60 -2.63 -1.98
N ALA A 10 -3.56 -1.36 -1.56
CA ALA A 10 -4.69 -0.73 -0.87
C ALA A 10 -5.92 -0.61 -1.77
N ASP A 11 -5.73 -0.26 -3.05
CA ASP A 11 -6.83 -0.14 -4.01
C ASP A 11 -7.54 -1.47 -4.25
N ILE A 12 -6.77 -2.54 -4.51
CA ILE A 12 -7.27 -3.91 -4.67
C ILE A 12 -8.01 -4.33 -3.40
N GLY A 13 -7.41 -4.09 -2.22
CA GLY A 13 -8.01 -4.42 -0.94
C GLY A 13 -9.37 -3.78 -0.72
N PHE A 14 -9.55 -2.51 -1.10
CA PHE A 14 -10.83 -1.82 -0.90
C PHE A 14 -11.85 -2.09 -2.02
N LYS A 15 -11.41 -2.27 -3.26
CA LYS A 15 -12.33 -2.40 -4.41
C LYS A 15 -12.72 -3.83 -4.74
N GLU A 16 -11.76 -4.74 -4.70
CA GLU A 16 -11.97 -6.13 -5.12
C GLU A 16 -12.29 -7.03 -3.94
N LEU A 17 -11.65 -6.77 -2.80
CA LEU A 17 -11.86 -7.54 -1.57
C LEU A 17 -12.86 -6.89 -0.61
N GLU A 18 -13.40 -5.72 -0.97
CA GLU A 18 -14.39 -4.95 -0.20
C GLU A 18 -14.00 -4.73 1.27
N LEU A 19 -12.69 -4.63 1.54
CA LEU A 19 -12.22 -4.41 2.91
C LEU A 19 -12.67 -3.04 3.40
N THR A 20 -13.06 -2.98 4.67
CA THR A 20 -13.45 -1.72 5.31
C THR A 20 -12.25 -0.94 5.84
N ARG A 21 -11.11 -1.62 5.99
CA ARG A 21 -9.88 -1.10 6.60
C ARG A 21 -8.67 -1.94 6.25
N LEU A 22 -7.50 -1.29 6.15
CA LEU A 22 -6.19 -1.92 6.11
C LEU A 22 -5.30 -1.37 7.23
N GLU A 23 -4.43 -2.21 7.77
CA GLU A 23 -3.42 -1.81 8.74
C GLU A 23 -2.00 -1.93 8.16
N ILE A 24 -1.15 -0.98 8.54
CA ILE A 24 0.28 -1.02 8.22
C ILE A 24 1.02 -0.98 9.56
N ILE A 25 1.73 -2.07 9.85
CA ILE A 25 2.49 -2.23 11.09
C ILE A 25 3.95 -1.98 10.77
N VAL A 26 4.57 -1.02 11.45
CA VAL A 26 5.94 -0.57 11.16
C VAL A 26 6.76 -0.54 12.45
N LEU A 27 7.91 -1.22 12.46
CA LEU A 27 8.90 -1.10 13.55
C LEU A 27 9.25 0.37 13.79
N LEU A 28 9.32 0.79 15.05
CA LEU A 28 9.49 2.22 15.42
C LEU A 28 10.71 2.89 14.79
N HIS A 29 11.77 2.12 14.50
CA HIS A 29 13.02 2.62 13.93
C HIS A 29 13.03 2.61 12.39
N ASN A 30 11.97 2.15 11.72
CA ASN A 30 11.93 2.04 10.26
C ASN A 30 11.36 3.31 9.60
N ALA A 31 12.18 4.37 9.59
CA ALA A 31 11.81 5.68 9.04
C ALA A 31 11.34 5.63 7.57
N ALA A 32 11.87 4.71 6.76
CA ALA A 32 11.48 4.57 5.36
C ALA A 32 10.03 4.09 5.22
N SER A 33 9.65 3.05 5.97
CA SER A 33 8.27 2.53 5.98
C SER A 33 7.28 3.52 6.60
N HIS A 34 7.68 4.26 7.65
CA HIS A 34 6.86 5.34 8.20
C HIS A 34 6.54 6.39 7.14
N ARG A 35 7.54 6.79 6.35
CA ARG A 35 7.34 7.74 5.24
C ARG A 35 6.40 7.18 4.18
N VAL A 36 6.52 5.89 3.82
CA VAL A 36 5.60 5.27 2.85
C VAL A 36 4.16 5.31 3.39
N ALA A 37 3.93 4.86 4.63
CA ALA A 37 2.61 4.85 5.26
C ALA A 37 1.97 6.25 5.27
N SER A 38 2.71 7.27 5.71
CA SER A 38 2.19 8.65 5.72
C SER A 38 1.92 9.18 4.31
N THR A 39 2.78 8.87 3.34
CA THR A 39 2.68 9.36 1.96
C THR A 39 1.48 8.78 1.22
N ILE A 40 1.03 7.58 1.58
CA ILE A 40 -0.17 6.96 1.00
C ILE A 40 -1.46 7.31 1.76
N GLY A 41 -1.40 8.29 2.67
CA GLY A 41 -2.57 8.76 3.41
C GLY A 41 -2.91 7.94 4.65
N ALA A 42 -2.06 6.99 5.05
CA ALA A 42 -2.32 6.19 6.25
C ALA A 42 -2.18 7.06 7.52
N LYS A 43 -3.14 6.91 8.43
CA LYS A 43 -3.17 7.64 9.70
C LYS A 43 -2.51 6.82 10.80
N MET A 44 -1.63 7.45 11.56
CA MET A 44 -1.05 6.83 12.76
C MET A 44 -2.11 6.75 13.85
N GLU A 45 -2.25 5.60 14.49
CA GLU A 45 -3.22 5.40 15.57
C GLU A 45 -2.55 5.17 16.92
N CYS A 46 -1.54 4.29 16.99
CA CYS A 46 -0.84 4.01 18.23
C CYS A 46 0.56 3.41 18.00
N ASN A 47 1.35 3.37 19.07
CA ASN A 47 2.48 2.46 19.19
C ASN A 47 2.05 1.29 20.08
N ALA A 48 2.02 0.09 19.50
CA ALA A 48 1.60 -1.12 20.18
C ALA A 48 2.81 -1.90 20.68
N ARG A 49 2.78 -2.31 21.95
CA ARG A 49 3.86 -3.07 22.57
C ARG A 49 3.93 -4.49 22.02
N ASN A 50 5.14 -5.01 21.80
CA ASN A 50 5.36 -6.39 21.31
C ASN A 50 4.52 -6.75 20.07
N ARG A 51 4.40 -5.81 19.13
CA ARG A 51 3.48 -5.93 17.99
C ARG A 51 4.10 -6.64 16.79
N LEU A 52 5.43 -6.64 16.66
CA LEU A 52 6.15 -7.37 15.62
C LEU A 52 7.22 -8.26 16.24
N TYR A 53 7.44 -9.43 15.66
CA TYR A 53 8.61 -10.26 15.97
C TYR A 53 9.69 -10.00 14.92
N PHE A 54 10.81 -9.45 15.34
CA PHE A 54 11.91 -9.04 14.46
C PHE A 54 13.25 -9.41 15.09
N ASN A 55 14.17 -9.95 14.28
CA ASN A 55 15.51 -10.35 14.73
C ASN A 55 15.56 -11.17 16.03
N GLY A 56 14.58 -12.05 16.23
CA GLY A 56 14.54 -12.95 17.39
C GLY A 56 13.95 -12.33 18.67
N ALA A 57 13.39 -11.13 18.59
CA ALA A 57 12.75 -10.46 19.72
C ALA A 57 11.36 -9.91 19.33
N ALA A 58 10.48 -9.83 20.32
CA ALA A 58 9.27 -9.04 20.18
C ALA A 58 9.62 -7.56 20.33
N GLU A 59 9.15 -6.73 19.40
CA GLU A 59 9.39 -5.30 19.36
C GLU A 59 8.10 -4.51 19.25
N ASP A 60 8.14 -3.30 19.79
CA ASP A 60 7.07 -2.32 19.65
C ASP A 60 6.98 -1.86 18.19
N ALA A 61 5.77 -1.59 17.73
CA ALA A 61 5.53 -1.12 16.36
C ALA A 61 4.42 -0.08 16.32
N THR A 62 4.55 0.87 15.39
CA THR A 62 3.48 1.81 15.08
C THR A 62 2.43 1.12 14.22
N VAL A 63 1.18 1.32 14.60
CA VAL A 63 -0.01 0.92 13.85
C VAL A 63 -0.50 2.12 13.07
N TYR A 64 -0.53 1.99 11.75
CA TYR A 64 -1.23 2.91 10.86
C TYR A 64 -2.48 2.25 10.29
N SER A 65 -3.45 3.08 9.93
CA SER A 65 -4.69 2.67 9.28
C SER A 65 -4.91 3.36 7.94
N LEU A 66 -5.50 2.63 7.01
CA LEU A 66 -6.19 3.18 5.85
C LEU A 66 -7.65 2.75 5.88
N VAL A 67 -8.55 3.67 5.63
CA VAL A 67 -9.94 3.39 5.22
C VAL A 67 -10.16 3.82 3.77
N PRO A 68 -11.20 3.35 3.07
CA PRO A 68 -11.38 3.66 1.64
C PRO A 68 -11.32 5.16 1.29
N LYS A 69 -11.83 6.03 2.18
CA LYS A 69 -11.81 7.48 2.00
C LYS A 69 -10.41 8.09 1.99
N ASP A 70 -9.43 7.47 2.64
CA ASP A 70 -8.07 8.01 2.77
C ASP A 70 -7.32 7.99 1.43
N ILE A 71 -7.60 7.01 0.56
CA ILE A 71 -6.90 6.84 -0.73
C ILE A 71 -7.67 7.40 -1.93
N GLN A 72 -8.98 7.63 -1.80
CA GLN A 72 -9.83 8.11 -2.90
C GLN A 72 -9.43 9.51 -3.42
N ALA A 73 -8.91 10.36 -2.54
CA ALA A 73 -8.52 11.72 -2.86
C ALA A 73 -7.07 11.85 -3.38
N LEU A 74 -6.30 10.75 -3.46
CA LEU A 74 -4.89 10.80 -3.84
C LEU A 74 -4.71 10.91 -5.37
N PRO A 75 -4.14 12.02 -5.89
CA PRO A 75 -3.96 12.22 -7.33
C PRO A 75 -3.11 11.13 -7.98
N ASP A 76 -2.06 10.70 -7.26
CA ASP A 76 -1.11 9.70 -7.72
C ASP A 76 -1.76 8.35 -7.99
N LEU A 77 -2.81 7.98 -7.24
CA LEU A 77 -3.47 6.69 -7.41
C LEU A 77 -4.23 6.64 -8.74
N GLN A 78 -4.80 7.75 -9.18
CA GLN A 78 -5.45 7.84 -10.50
C GLN A 78 -4.44 7.79 -11.64
N GLN A 79 -3.26 8.39 -11.45
CA GLN A 79 -2.17 8.26 -12.41
C GLN A 79 -1.67 6.81 -12.50
N ILE A 80 -1.40 6.18 -11.35
CA ILE A 80 -0.94 4.78 -11.28
C ILE A 80 -1.95 3.84 -11.96
N ARG A 81 -3.25 4.01 -11.72
CA ARG A 81 -4.28 3.22 -12.40
C ARG A 81 -4.25 3.37 -13.92
N ARG A 82 -4.07 4.59 -14.44
CA ARG A 82 -3.98 4.82 -15.89
C ARG A 82 -2.77 4.10 -16.49
N GLU A 83 -1.63 4.14 -15.80
CA GLU A 83 -0.41 3.45 -16.24
C GLU A 83 -0.57 1.93 -16.21
N VAL A 84 -1.21 1.36 -15.17
CA VAL A 84 -1.47 -0.09 -15.07
C VAL A 84 -2.43 -0.56 -16.16
N VAL A 85 -3.54 0.15 -16.39
CA VAL A 85 -4.52 -0.20 -17.45
C VAL A 85 -3.89 -0.13 -18.83
N ALA A 86 -3.09 0.92 -19.11
CA ALA A 86 -2.39 1.07 -20.38
C ALA A 86 -1.41 -0.09 -20.62
N ASN A 87 -0.68 -0.51 -19.59
CA ASN A 87 0.26 -1.64 -19.69
C ASN A 87 -0.44 -2.99 -19.82
N GLN A 88 -1.57 -3.20 -19.15
CA GLN A 88 -2.36 -4.43 -19.27
C GLN A 88 -2.94 -4.59 -20.68
N SER A 89 -3.49 -3.51 -21.25
CA SER A 89 -3.98 -3.51 -22.65
C SER A 89 -2.88 -3.75 -23.69
N TYR A 90 -1.65 -3.28 -23.41
CA TYR A 90 -0.48 -3.57 -24.24
C TYR A 90 -0.09 -5.07 -24.19
N MET A 91 -0.17 -5.71 -23.01
CA MET A 91 0.13 -7.14 -22.86
C MET A 91 -0.96 -8.06 -23.41
N ASP A 92 -2.21 -7.61 -23.42
CA ASP A 92 -3.36 -8.36 -23.96
C ASP A 92 -3.50 -8.22 -25.49
N SER A 93 -2.63 -7.44 -26.15
CA SER A 93 -2.61 -7.28 -27.60
C SER A 93 -2.01 -8.51 -28.29
N PRO A 94 -2.61 -9.06 -29.37
CA PRO A 94 -2.22 -10.34 -29.98
C PRO A 94 -0.86 -10.34 -30.73
N SER A 95 -0.02 -9.32 -30.54
CA SER A 95 1.19 -9.07 -31.35
C SER A 95 2.51 -9.57 -30.76
N THR A 96 2.52 -10.32 -29.65
CA THR A 96 3.78 -10.78 -29.02
C THR A 96 4.20 -12.19 -29.45
N ALA A 97 3.43 -12.86 -30.31
CA ALA A 97 3.80 -14.17 -30.89
C ALA A 97 4.34 -14.01 -32.31
N ARG A 98 5.47 -13.33 -32.50
CA ARG A 98 6.40 -13.53 -33.65
C ARG A 98 7.66 -12.68 -33.49
N SER A 99 8.72 -13.32 -33.00
CA SER A 99 10.11 -13.21 -33.48
C SER A 99 10.96 -14.24 -32.77
#